data_AF-A0AAD5CYV0-F1
#
_entry.id   AF-A0AAD5CYV0-F1
#
_cell.length_a   1.000
_cell.length_b   1.000
_cell.length_c   1.000
_cell.angle_alpha   90.00
_cell.angle_beta   90.00
_cell.angle_gamma   90.00
#
_symmetry.space_group_name_H-M   'P 1'
#
loop_
_entity.id
_entity.type
_entity.pdbx_description
1 polymer ?
#
loop_
_entity_poly.entity_id
_entity_poly.type
_entity_poly.pdbx_seq_one_letter_code
_entity_poly.pdbx_strand_id
1 'polypeptide(L)'
;MNYSIGLCGMQTMIHCSLVIFFLGGLATMSYYRNSIQEVASHDITVTLTNTVTNKNVDTRVIDHQEGASHNITVTLTNKVTNKNVATRVFDHQEKLRSPPTSLTGACDLFSGRWVYDDTSHYPLYKERECPFLHDSFACQTYGRKDSKYQHWRWQPHGCEFPRFAGKEIIERLKGKRLLFVGDSLNRNQWNSMICILDSLIPGVKTMGGGLNGFLRTFKATDYNISVDFYWDPLLVESNGDNPTNHRTDSRIVGIKAIEKHAKHWVDADILIFNSYNWWRAPVVKLIKSGESLLDDPNQEYEEVDSLHAYEMGLKTWSNWAHTHIDPSKTKLFFMGATATHFSAKEWGGMSNKNCYGETEPVMDDRFWESRTDSKMLSILYSSLNKLKTTRVNIQLINITQLTQCRKDAHPTVFKKQWRPFTNEQKKNPQLASDCSHWCLPGVPDIWNELLLAYILR
;
A
#
# COMPACT_ATOMS: atom_id res chain seq x y z
N MET A 1 39.89 -49.24 43.92
CA MET A 1 39.28 -49.97 42.78
C MET A 1 38.97 -48.97 41.69
N ASN A 2 39.58 -49.17 40.52
CA ASN A 2 39.48 -48.35 39.31
C ASN A 2 38.10 -48.47 38.65
N TYR A 3 37.65 -47.42 37.94
CA TYR A 3 37.26 -47.51 36.53
C TYR A 3 37.36 -46.13 35.86
N SER A 4 38.18 -46.06 34.80
CA SER A 4 38.36 -44.92 33.90
C SER A 4 37.20 -44.82 32.90
N ILE A 5 36.80 -43.59 32.55
CA ILE A 5 35.98 -43.30 31.38
C ILE A 5 36.89 -42.60 30.35
N GLY A 6 37.08 -43.25 29.21
CA GLY A 6 37.91 -42.76 28.11
C GLY A 6 37.21 -41.68 27.28
N LEU A 7 37.95 -40.63 26.91
CA LEU A 7 37.55 -39.63 25.93
C LEU A 7 37.51 -40.25 24.52
N CYS A 8 36.37 -40.13 23.84
CA CYS A 8 36.25 -40.38 22.41
C CYS A 8 36.71 -39.13 21.64
N GLY A 9 37.71 -39.31 20.76
CA GLY A 9 38.35 -38.22 20.00
C GLY A 9 37.43 -37.60 18.94
N MET A 10 37.54 -36.28 18.79
CA MET A 10 36.74 -35.43 17.91
C MET A 10 36.88 -35.75 16.40
N GLN A 11 37.85 -36.59 16.02
CA GLN A 11 38.14 -36.98 14.63
C GLN A 11 37.22 -38.09 14.10
N THR A 12 36.67 -38.94 14.98
CA THR A 12 35.81 -40.06 14.59
C THR A 12 34.36 -39.64 14.30
N MET A 13 33.90 -38.52 14.87
CA MET A 13 32.54 -37.99 14.64
C MET A 13 32.39 -37.22 13.31
N ILE A 14 33.50 -36.68 12.77
CA ILE A 14 33.50 -35.94 11.51
C ILE A 14 33.38 -36.90 10.32
N HIS A 15 33.95 -38.10 10.40
CA HIS A 15 33.87 -39.10 9.34
C HIS A 15 32.48 -39.75 9.18
N CYS A 16 31.70 -39.92 10.26
CA CYS A 16 30.34 -40.47 10.16
C CYS A 16 29.34 -39.48 9.54
N SER A 17 29.59 -38.17 9.63
CA SER A 17 28.66 -37.14 9.14
C SER A 17 28.76 -36.89 7.64
N LEU A 18 29.93 -37.13 7.03
CA LEU A 18 30.15 -36.92 5.59
C LEU A 18 29.63 -38.06 4.70
N VAL A 19 29.52 -39.28 5.23
CA VAL A 19 29.03 -40.45 4.48
C VAL A 19 27.50 -40.41 4.28
N ILE A 20 26.77 -39.84 5.23
CA ILE A 20 25.30 -39.71 5.16
C ILE A 20 24.88 -38.65 4.12
N PHE A 21 25.69 -37.61 3.92
CA PHE A 21 25.42 -36.55 2.94
C PHE A 21 25.61 -36.99 1.47
N PHE A 22 26.53 -37.92 1.20
CA PHE A 22 26.80 -38.37 -0.18
C PHE A 22 25.80 -39.40 -0.71
N LEU A 23 25.18 -40.22 0.15
CA LEU A 23 24.18 -41.21 -0.28
C LEU A 23 22.78 -40.61 -0.52
N GLY A 24 22.43 -39.52 0.19
CA GLY A 24 21.15 -38.83 -0.01
C GLY A 24 21.07 -37.96 -1.28
N GLY A 25 22.21 -37.48 -1.78
CA GLY A 25 22.28 -36.61 -2.97
C GLY A 25 22.17 -37.33 -4.32
N LEU A 26 22.47 -38.64 -4.37
CA LEU A 26 22.40 -39.42 -5.60
C LEU A 26 21.00 -40.00 -5.88
N ALA A 27 20.15 -40.15 -4.85
CA ALA A 27 18.78 -40.64 -5.01
C ALA A 27 17.81 -39.58 -5.58
N THR A 28 18.09 -38.28 -5.39
CA THR A 28 17.25 -37.18 -5.86
C THR A 28 17.54 -36.76 -7.31
N MET A 29 18.75 -37.02 -7.82
CA MET A 29 19.14 -36.72 -9.20
C MET A 29 18.69 -37.77 -10.23
N SER A 30 18.25 -38.95 -9.79
CA SER A 30 17.71 -40.00 -10.67
C SER A 30 16.21 -39.82 -10.95
N TYR A 31 15.47 -39.18 -10.03
CA TYR A 31 14.02 -39.00 -10.17
C TYR A 31 13.62 -37.88 -11.16
N TYR A 32 14.51 -36.90 -11.40
CA TYR A 32 14.22 -35.76 -12.29
C TYR A 32 14.66 -35.95 -13.75
N ARG A 33 15.18 -37.13 -14.13
CA ARG A 33 15.73 -37.36 -15.48
C ARG A 33 14.79 -38.09 -16.45
N ASN A 34 13.55 -38.43 -16.07
CA ASN A 34 12.60 -39.10 -16.95
C ASN A 34 11.24 -38.40 -16.97
N SER A 35 11.10 -37.38 -17.80
CA SER A 35 9.82 -37.00 -18.44
C SER A 35 10.09 -35.97 -19.54
N ILE A 36 10.30 -36.47 -20.76
CA ILE A 36 10.22 -35.70 -22.02
C ILE A 36 9.14 -36.35 -22.89
N GLN A 37 8.55 -35.51 -23.74
CA GLN A 37 7.65 -35.72 -24.90
C GLN A 37 6.20 -35.32 -24.60
N GLU A 38 5.46 -34.59 -25.43
CA GLU A 38 5.62 -34.07 -26.81
C GLU A 38 4.40 -33.15 -27.03
N VAL A 39 4.51 -31.93 -27.58
CA VAL A 39 3.41 -31.32 -28.37
C VAL A 39 3.96 -30.37 -29.44
N ALA A 40 3.39 -30.54 -30.63
CA ALA A 40 3.73 -30.02 -31.94
C ALA A 40 3.64 -28.49 -32.14
N SER A 41 4.48 -28.04 -33.07
CA SER A 41 4.43 -26.75 -33.77
C SER A 41 3.11 -26.54 -34.52
N HIS A 42 2.53 -25.34 -34.41
CA HIS A 42 1.53 -24.84 -35.34
C HIS A 42 1.90 -23.40 -35.75
N ASP A 43 2.03 -23.19 -37.05
CA ASP A 43 2.18 -21.87 -37.67
C ASP A 43 0.88 -21.06 -37.50
N ILE A 44 1.00 -19.81 -37.02
CA ILE A 44 -0.10 -18.85 -37.00
C ILE A 44 0.24 -17.71 -37.96
N THR A 45 -0.45 -17.70 -39.08
CA THR A 45 -0.48 -16.62 -40.06
C THR A 45 -1.44 -15.53 -39.55
N VAL A 46 -0.95 -14.29 -39.37
CA VAL A 46 -1.82 -13.13 -39.08
C VAL A 46 -1.89 -12.24 -40.31
N THR A 47 -3.09 -12.16 -40.88
CA THR A 47 -3.44 -11.30 -42.02
C THR A 47 -3.81 -9.91 -41.51
N LEU A 48 -3.02 -8.88 -41.86
CA LEU A 48 -3.37 -7.48 -41.61
C LEU A 48 -4.27 -6.97 -42.75
N THR A 49 -5.52 -6.64 -42.42
CA THR A 49 -6.46 -5.95 -43.32
C THR A 49 -6.44 -4.45 -43.00
N ASN A 50 -5.73 -3.68 -43.82
CA ASN A 50 -5.81 -2.22 -43.81
C ASN A 50 -7.04 -1.78 -44.61
N THR A 51 -8.00 -1.14 -43.95
CA THR A 51 -9.01 -0.32 -44.61
C THR A 51 -8.58 1.14 -44.54
N VAL A 52 -8.06 1.64 -45.66
CA VAL A 52 -7.77 3.06 -45.87
C VAL A 52 -9.00 3.71 -46.48
N THR A 53 -9.47 4.80 -45.88
CA THR A 53 -10.13 5.88 -46.64
C THR A 53 -9.45 7.20 -46.32
N ASN A 54 -8.55 7.53 -47.26
CA ASN A 54 -8.09 8.83 -47.76
C ASN A 54 -8.54 10.11 -47.03
N LYS A 55 -7.72 11.14 -46.92
CA LYS A 55 -6.30 11.41 -47.22
C LYS A 55 -6.11 12.87 -46.78
N ASN A 56 -4.98 13.19 -46.19
CA ASN A 56 -4.03 14.05 -46.90
C ASN A 56 -2.62 13.71 -46.42
N VAL A 57 -1.82 13.31 -47.40
CA VAL A 57 -0.46 12.77 -47.26
C VAL A 57 0.53 13.92 -47.27
N ASP A 58 1.45 13.84 -46.30
CA ASP A 58 2.87 14.20 -46.27
C ASP A 58 3.53 14.76 -47.54
N THR A 59 4.53 15.65 -47.39
CA THR A 59 5.95 15.36 -47.74
C THR A 59 6.90 16.58 -47.71
N ARG A 60 8.14 16.36 -47.21
CA ARG A 60 9.43 16.65 -47.87
C ARG A 60 10.40 15.55 -47.39
N VAL A 61 10.74 14.51 -48.15
CA VAL A 61 11.52 14.39 -49.41
C VAL A 61 12.97 14.83 -49.25
N ILE A 62 13.80 13.78 -49.18
CA ILE A 62 15.21 13.71 -49.53
C ILE A 62 15.35 14.03 -51.02
N ASP A 63 16.37 14.84 -51.30
CA ASP A 63 16.92 15.22 -52.60
C ASP A 63 16.85 14.12 -53.68
N HIS A 64 16.26 14.45 -54.83
CA HIS A 64 16.65 13.86 -56.11
C HIS A 64 16.32 14.83 -57.27
N GLN A 65 17.28 14.90 -58.20
CA GLN A 65 17.27 15.70 -59.42
C GLN A 65 16.01 15.52 -60.29
N GLU A 66 15.69 16.64 -60.96
CA GLU A 66 14.91 16.82 -62.20
C GLU A 66 13.40 16.52 -62.22
N GLY A 67 12.62 17.56 -62.51
CA GLY A 67 11.33 17.43 -63.23
C GLY A 67 10.12 18.18 -62.66
N ALA A 68 10.02 19.46 -62.98
CA ALA A 68 8.79 20.25 -63.21
C ALA A 68 7.60 20.24 -62.19
N SER A 69 7.52 21.34 -61.44
CA SER A 69 6.37 22.27 -61.29
C SER A 69 4.99 21.77 -60.78
N HIS A 70 4.57 22.25 -59.60
CA HIS A 70 3.43 23.17 -59.42
C HIS A 70 3.41 23.80 -58.00
N ASN A 71 3.01 25.08 -57.92
CA ASN A 71 3.09 25.94 -56.73
C ASN A 71 1.83 25.88 -55.86
N ILE A 72 1.97 25.81 -54.54
CA ILE A 72 0.90 26.12 -53.58
C ILE A 72 1.44 27.02 -52.47
N THR A 73 0.78 28.16 -52.27
CA THR A 73 1.11 29.19 -51.28
C THR A 73 0.23 29.00 -50.03
N VAL A 74 0.81 29.07 -48.83
CA VAL A 74 0.07 29.12 -47.55
C VAL A 74 0.54 30.32 -46.75
N THR A 75 -0.40 31.21 -46.39
CA THR A 75 -0.16 32.43 -45.62
C THR A 75 -0.34 32.17 -44.12
N LEU A 76 0.64 32.57 -43.31
CA LEU A 76 0.58 32.56 -41.85
C LEU A 76 0.42 33.99 -41.33
N THR A 77 -0.59 34.24 -40.48
CA THR A 77 -0.73 35.50 -39.73
C THR A 77 -0.47 35.27 -38.25
N ASN A 78 0.61 35.84 -37.75
CA ASN A 78 0.92 35.93 -36.32
C ASN A 78 0.21 37.14 -35.71
N LYS A 79 -0.32 36.98 -34.49
CA LYS A 79 -0.64 38.11 -33.61
C LYS A 79 0.02 37.91 -32.25
N VAL A 80 0.93 38.81 -31.94
CA VAL A 80 1.61 38.97 -30.66
C VAL A 80 0.85 40.01 -29.85
N THR A 81 0.65 39.78 -28.55
CA THR A 81 0.48 40.85 -27.58
C THR A 81 1.16 40.50 -26.26
N ASN A 82 2.05 41.40 -25.84
CA ASN A 82 2.81 41.37 -24.60
C ASN A 82 2.12 42.28 -23.57
N LYS A 83 1.99 41.87 -22.30
CA LYS A 83 1.93 42.78 -21.15
C LYS A 83 2.50 42.09 -19.89
N ASN A 84 3.57 42.69 -19.36
CA ASN A 84 4.02 42.51 -17.99
C ASN A 84 3.30 43.52 -17.08
N VAL A 85 3.02 43.15 -15.83
CA VAL A 85 3.44 43.82 -14.57
C VAL A 85 2.81 43.06 -13.38
N ALA A 86 3.60 42.93 -12.32
CA ALA A 86 3.42 42.08 -11.16
C ALA A 86 2.28 42.49 -10.21
N THR A 87 1.63 41.49 -9.62
CA THR A 87 1.14 41.52 -8.23
C THR A 87 1.04 40.08 -7.71
N ARG A 88 1.77 39.76 -6.64
CA ARG A 88 1.49 38.57 -5.81
C ARG A 88 0.25 38.87 -4.99
N VAL A 89 -0.68 37.91 -4.93
CA VAL A 89 -1.60 37.57 -3.82
C VAL A 89 -2.81 36.82 -4.42
N PHE A 90 -2.95 35.55 -4.05
CA PHE A 90 -4.03 34.59 -4.35
C PHE A 90 -4.43 34.39 -5.82
N ASP A 91 -3.78 33.44 -6.52
CA ASP A 91 -4.47 32.72 -7.60
C ASP A 91 -3.93 31.29 -7.80
N HIS A 92 -4.51 30.36 -7.05
CA HIS A 92 -4.49 28.91 -7.30
C HIS A 92 -5.76 28.28 -6.71
N GLN A 93 -6.92 28.78 -7.16
CA GLN A 93 -8.19 28.06 -7.02
C GLN A 93 -9.02 28.20 -8.29
N GLU A 94 -8.63 27.49 -9.35
CA GLU A 94 -9.65 26.91 -10.22
C GLU A 94 -10.07 25.55 -9.66
N LYS A 95 -11.01 25.60 -8.70
CA LYS A 95 -11.79 24.44 -8.29
C LYS A 95 -12.90 24.25 -9.31
N LEU A 96 -12.78 23.22 -10.15
CA LEU A 96 -13.90 22.77 -10.98
C LEU A 96 -14.96 22.11 -10.08
N ARG A 97 -16.19 22.60 -10.23
CA ARG A 97 -17.39 22.23 -9.46
C ARG A 97 -17.94 20.86 -9.87
N SER A 98 -18.46 20.09 -8.91
CA SER A 98 -19.53 19.10 -9.12
C SER A 98 -20.91 19.81 -9.06
N PRO A 99 -22.04 19.27 -9.60
CA PRO A 99 -22.36 17.87 -9.93
C PRO A 99 -23.04 17.64 -11.32
N PRO A 100 -23.41 16.40 -11.66
CA PRO A 100 -24.85 16.11 -11.54
C PRO A 100 -25.14 14.84 -10.73
N THR A 101 -26.07 14.98 -9.80
CA THR A 101 -26.79 13.89 -9.15
C THR A 101 -27.50 13.06 -10.22
N SER A 102 -27.27 11.75 -10.28
CA SER A 102 -28.19 10.84 -10.97
C SER A 102 -28.98 10.05 -9.93
N LEU A 103 -30.31 10.11 -10.08
CA LEU A 103 -31.25 9.37 -9.29
C LEU A 103 -31.02 7.86 -9.53
N THR A 104 -30.58 7.15 -8.47
CA THR A 104 -30.31 5.70 -8.31
C THR A 104 -28.93 5.10 -8.69
N GLY A 105 -27.91 5.86 -9.12
CA GLY A 105 -26.64 5.30 -9.66
C GLY A 105 -25.33 5.77 -8.98
N ALA A 106 -24.92 5.11 -7.89
CA ALA A 106 -23.63 5.39 -7.24
C ALA A 106 -22.44 4.84 -8.06
N CYS A 107 -21.48 5.70 -8.42
CA CYS A 107 -20.25 5.27 -9.08
C CYS A 107 -19.38 4.40 -8.15
N ASP A 108 -18.93 3.26 -8.66
CA ASP A 108 -17.91 2.44 -8.01
C ASP A 108 -16.53 3.07 -8.20
N LEU A 109 -16.03 3.72 -7.14
CA LEU A 109 -14.72 4.38 -7.14
C LEU A 109 -13.56 3.38 -7.10
N PHE A 110 -13.81 2.10 -6.81
CA PHE A 110 -12.77 1.07 -6.66
C PHE A 110 -12.55 0.27 -7.95
N SER A 111 -13.43 0.41 -8.94
CA SER A 111 -13.26 -0.16 -10.29
C SER A 111 -12.75 0.92 -11.24
N GLY A 112 -11.53 0.76 -11.71
CA GLY A 112 -10.84 1.77 -12.51
C GLY A 112 -9.49 1.27 -13.01
N ARG A 113 -8.68 2.22 -13.45
CA ARG A 113 -7.32 1.99 -13.96
C ARG A 113 -6.39 3.13 -13.60
N TRP A 114 -5.09 2.85 -13.61
CA TRP A 114 -4.07 3.88 -13.47
C TRP A 114 -3.85 4.61 -14.79
N VAL A 115 -3.84 5.93 -14.72
CA VAL A 115 -3.59 6.82 -15.86
C VAL A 115 -2.46 7.75 -15.47
N TYR A 116 -1.50 7.95 -16.37
CA TYR A 116 -0.45 8.94 -16.16
C TYR A 116 -1.04 10.35 -16.30
N ASP A 117 -0.74 11.23 -15.35
CA ASP A 117 -1.24 12.59 -15.33
C ASP A 117 -0.21 13.59 -15.87
N ASP A 118 -0.39 14.00 -17.13
CA ASP A 118 0.43 15.03 -17.77
C ASP A 118 0.04 16.46 -17.37
N THR A 119 -1.04 16.64 -16.60
CA THR A 119 -1.67 17.95 -16.37
C THR A 119 -1.20 18.70 -15.13
N SER A 120 -0.06 18.28 -14.54
CA SER A 120 0.57 18.86 -13.34
C SER A 120 -0.25 18.79 -12.04
N HIS A 121 -1.35 18.03 -12.00
CA HIS A 121 -2.17 17.92 -10.78
C HIS A 121 -1.55 16.96 -9.76
N TYR A 122 -0.94 15.87 -10.23
CA TYR A 122 -0.19 14.96 -9.37
C TYR A 122 1.31 15.26 -9.41
N PRO A 123 2.02 15.07 -8.27
CA PRO A 123 1.49 14.70 -6.95
C PRO A 123 0.73 15.84 -6.25
N LEU A 124 -0.17 15.49 -5.31
CA LEU A 124 -1.01 16.46 -4.57
C LEU A 124 -0.21 17.43 -3.65
N TYR A 125 1.01 17.05 -3.30
CA TYR A 125 1.99 17.83 -2.56
C TYR A 125 3.38 17.35 -2.95
N LYS A 126 4.42 18.17 -2.76
CA LYS A 126 5.80 17.70 -2.93
C LYS A 126 6.34 17.16 -1.61
N GLU A 127 7.19 16.14 -1.70
CA GLU A 127 7.83 15.50 -0.54
C GLU A 127 8.46 16.54 0.42
N ARG A 128 9.26 17.46 -0.13
CA ARG A 128 9.96 18.52 0.61
C ARG A 128 9.04 19.59 1.21
N GLU A 129 7.79 19.67 0.79
CA GLU A 129 6.83 20.68 1.24
C GLU A 129 6.05 20.20 2.47
N CYS A 130 6.02 18.89 2.77
CA CYS A 130 5.38 18.34 3.95
C CYS A 130 6.38 18.15 5.11
N PRO A 131 6.39 19.00 6.16
CA PRO A 131 7.33 18.89 7.26
C PRO A 131 7.04 17.72 8.22
N PHE A 132 5.86 17.10 8.08
CA PHE A 132 5.42 15.98 8.91
C PHE A 132 5.72 14.62 8.28
N LEU A 133 6.36 14.60 7.12
CA LEU A 133 6.63 13.36 6.41
C LEU A 133 7.63 12.51 7.18
N HIS A 134 7.29 11.24 7.40
CA HIS A 134 8.13 10.30 8.11
C HIS A 134 9.21 9.75 7.18
N ASP A 135 10.44 9.72 7.69
CA ASP A 135 11.64 9.30 6.96
C ASP A 135 11.59 7.89 6.33
N SER A 136 10.64 7.04 6.76
CA SER A 136 10.46 5.71 6.16
C SER A 136 9.74 5.74 4.80
N PHE A 137 9.11 6.86 4.44
CA PHE A 137 8.31 7.02 3.22
C PHE A 137 8.83 8.16 2.31
N ALA A 138 9.80 8.95 2.77
CA ALA A 138 10.41 10.09 2.07
C ALA A 138 11.48 9.66 1.04
N CYS A 139 11.04 9.03 -0.04
CA CYS A 139 11.95 8.34 -0.96
C CYS A 139 12.96 9.26 -1.67
N GLN A 140 12.57 10.47 -2.08
CA GLN A 140 13.46 11.41 -2.75
C GLN A 140 14.54 11.93 -1.79
N THR A 141 14.16 12.22 -0.55
CA THR A 141 15.09 12.60 0.54
C THR A 141 16.16 11.52 0.75
N TYR A 142 15.78 10.25 0.62
CA TYR A 142 16.69 9.11 0.74
C TYR A 142 17.30 8.65 -0.58
N GLY A 143 17.31 9.49 -1.61
CA GLY A 143 18.14 9.32 -2.81
C GLY A 143 17.44 8.66 -3.99
N ARG A 144 16.13 8.45 -3.95
CA ARG A 144 15.37 8.01 -5.13
C ARG A 144 15.38 9.12 -6.18
N LYS A 145 15.85 8.80 -7.39
CA LYS A 145 16.05 9.79 -8.47
C LYS A 145 14.86 9.91 -9.41
N ASP A 146 14.18 8.80 -9.69
CA ASP A 146 12.97 8.80 -10.52
C ASP A 146 11.78 9.33 -9.72
N SER A 147 10.89 10.07 -10.38
CA SER A 147 9.67 10.63 -9.77
C SER A 147 8.39 10.27 -10.52
N LYS A 148 8.47 9.54 -11.63
CA LYS A 148 7.29 9.20 -12.46
C LYS A 148 6.19 8.50 -11.66
N TYR A 149 6.55 7.68 -10.68
CA TYR A 149 5.62 6.97 -9.81
C TYR A 149 4.64 7.93 -9.07
N GLN A 150 5.03 9.19 -8.87
CA GLN A 150 4.23 10.22 -8.20
C GLN A 150 3.12 10.81 -9.10
N HIS A 151 3.21 10.63 -10.42
CA HIS A 151 2.34 11.26 -11.42
C HIS A 151 1.25 10.33 -11.95
N TRP A 152 1.05 9.16 -11.32
CA TRP A 152 -0.04 8.25 -11.67
C TRP A 152 -1.27 8.59 -10.85
N ARG A 153 -2.42 8.73 -11.52
CA ARG A 153 -3.73 8.95 -10.90
C ARG A 153 -4.67 7.78 -11.15
N TRP A 154 -5.63 7.58 -10.26
CA TRP A 154 -6.67 6.57 -10.42
C TRP A 154 -7.87 7.15 -11.16
N GLN A 155 -8.31 6.48 -12.23
CA GLN A 155 -9.51 6.83 -12.99
C GLN A 155 -10.57 5.74 -12.81
N PRO A 156 -11.67 6.01 -12.10
CA PRO A 156 -12.81 5.09 -12.06
C PRO A 156 -13.40 4.89 -13.46
N HIS A 157 -13.91 3.69 -13.75
CA HIS A 157 -14.48 3.38 -15.07
C HIS A 157 -15.79 4.11 -15.34
N GLY A 158 -16.62 4.31 -14.32
CA GLY A 158 -17.98 4.82 -14.46
C GLY A 158 -18.15 6.31 -14.16
N CYS A 159 -17.10 7.01 -13.72
CA CYS A 159 -17.18 8.42 -13.38
C CYS A 159 -15.81 9.10 -13.29
N GLU A 160 -15.85 10.42 -13.16
CA GLU A 160 -14.70 11.20 -12.75
C GLU A 160 -14.36 11.02 -11.27
N PHE A 161 -13.08 11.01 -10.97
CA PHE A 161 -12.60 10.92 -9.60
C PHE A 161 -12.96 12.22 -8.84
N PRO A 162 -13.63 12.16 -7.67
CA PRO A 162 -14.01 13.37 -6.93
C PRO A 162 -12.79 14.18 -6.47
N ARG A 163 -12.81 15.49 -6.72
CA ARG A 163 -11.76 16.41 -6.26
C ARG A 163 -12.23 17.18 -5.04
N PHE A 164 -11.34 17.36 -4.07
CA PHE A 164 -11.68 18.02 -2.81
C PHE A 164 -11.01 19.37 -2.68
N ALA A 165 -11.83 20.35 -2.36
CA ALA A 165 -11.40 21.67 -2.00
C ALA A 165 -10.97 21.72 -0.53
N GLY A 166 -9.85 22.40 -0.22
CA GLY A 166 -9.46 22.62 1.19
C GLY A 166 -10.57 23.24 2.05
N LYS A 167 -11.38 24.14 1.47
CA LYS A 167 -12.57 24.72 2.12
C LYS A 167 -13.61 23.65 2.50
N GLU A 168 -13.91 22.72 1.61
CA GLU A 168 -14.88 21.65 1.83
C GLU A 168 -14.39 20.67 2.89
N ILE A 169 -13.10 20.30 2.83
CA ILE A 169 -12.46 19.47 3.86
C ILE A 169 -12.59 20.13 5.22
N ILE A 170 -12.25 21.43 5.32
CA ILE A 170 -12.37 22.19 6.58
C ILE A 170 -13.81 22.17 7.06
N GLU A 171 -14.79 22.52 6.22
CA GLU A 171 -16.19 22.58 6.59
C GLU A 171 -16.71 21.25 7.13
N ARG A 172 -16.30 20.12 6.55
CA ARG A 172 -16.77 18.79 6.95
C ARG A 172 -16.00 18.19 8.13
N LEU A 173 -14.72 18.53 8.29
CA LEU A 173 -13.86 17.97 9.35
C LEU A 173 -13.72 18.88 10.57
N LYS A 174 -14.15 20.14 10.50
CA LYS A 174 -14.04 21.10 11.61
C LYS A 174 -14.59 20.50 12.91
N GLY A 175 -13.78 20.54 13.96
CA GLY A 175 -14.13 19.99 15.27
C GLY A 175 -14.15 18.47 15.37
N LYS A 176 -13.71 17.74 14.33
CA LYS A 176 -13.73 16.27 14.30
C LYS A 176 -12.37 15.65 14.59
N ARG A 177 -12.42 14.44 15.13
CA ARG A 177 -11.29 13.53 15.32
C ARG A 177 -11.37 12.35 14.35
N LEU A 178 -10.40 12.26 13.45
CA LEU A 178 -10.15 11.08 12.61
C LEU A 178 -9.11 10.21 13.33
N LEU A 179 -9.33 8.91 13.38
CA LEU A 179 -8.41 7.98 14.03
C LEU A 179 -8.14 6.77 13.11
N PHE A 180 -6.89 6.67 12.67
CA PHE A 180 -6.33 5.51 11.97
C PHE A 180 -5.86 4.49 13.00
N VAL A 181 -6.30 3.25 12.92
CA VAL A 181 -5.92 2.16 13.83
C VAL A 181 -5.46 0.96 13.02
N GLY A 182 -4.21 0.54 13.23
CA GLY A 182 -3.72 -0.63 12.52
C GLY A 182 -2.21 -0.75 12.48
N ASP A 183 -1.74 -1.35 11.39
CA ASP A 183 -0.35 -1.68 11.15
C ASP A 183 0.45 -0.52 10.52
N SER A 184 1.68 -0.84 10.07
CA SER A 184 2.58 0.14 9.48
C SER A 184 2.10 0.71 8.13
N LEU A 185 1.17 0.05 7.44
CA LEU A 185 0.57 0.56 6.21
C LEU A 185 -0.58 1.50 6.48
N ASN A 186 -1.31 1.33 7.59
CA ASN A 186 -2.22 2.38 8.05
C ASN A 186 -1.47 3.60 8.56
N ARG A 187 -0.30 3.42 9.18
CA ARG A 187 0.62 4.55 9.45
C ARG A 187 1.10 5.23 8.17
N ASN A 188 1.38 4.46 7.12
CA ASN A 188 1.77 4.98 5.81
C ASN A 188 0.65 5.84 5.20
N GLN A 189 -0.59 5.37 5.28
CA GLN A 189 -1.77 6.12 4.85
C GLN A 189 -2.04 7.36 5.70
N TRP A 190 -1.96 7.24 7.03
CA TRP A 190 -2.09 8.37 7.95
C TRP A 190 -1.06 9.46 7.62
N ASN A 191 0.19 9.09 7.35
CA ASN A 191 1.23 10.06 7.02
C ASN A 191 0.97 10.76 5.67
N SER A 192 0.37 10.07 4.70
CA SER A 192 -0.14 10.69 3.48
C SER A 192 -1.28 11.68 3.77
N MET A 193 -2.26 11.28 4.60
CA MET A 193 -3.41 12.11 4.94
C MET A 193 -2.96 13.43 5.55
N ILE A 194 -2.02 13.41 6.50
CA ILE A 194 -1.55 14.64 7.14
C ILE A 194 -0.81 15.56 6.16
N CYS A 195 -0.10 15.01 5.16
CA CYS A 195 0.56 15.83 4.13
C CYS A 195 -0.44 16.45 3.15
N ILE A 196 -1.49 15.70 2.76
CA ILE A 196 -2.62 16.24 1.97
C ILE A 196 -3.30 17.38 2.74
N LEU A 197 -3.60 17.17 4.02
CA LEU A 197 -4.26 18.19 4.83
C LEU A 197 -3.35 19.39 5.09
N ASP A 198 -2.05 19.19 5.28
CA ASP A 198 -1.10 20.28 5.45
C ASP A 198 -1.04 21.19 4.21
N SER A 199 -1.08 20.61 3.00
CA SER A 199 -1.08 21.38 1.75
C SER A 199 -2.42 22.09 1.47
N LEU A 200 -3.54 21.52 1.92
CA LEU A 200 -4.88 22.04 1.61
C LEU A 200 -5.45 22.99 2.66
N ILE A 201 -5.04 22.87 3.93
CA ILE A 201 -5.60 23.62 5.06
C ILE A 201 -4.61 24.69 5.49
N PRO A 202 -4.97 25.99 5.53
CA PRO A 202 -4.07 27.03 6.02
C PRO A 202 -4.00 27.03 7.56
N GLY A 203 -3.11 27.84 8.13
CA GLY A 203 -3.02 28.02 9.58
C GLY A 203 -1.98 27.11 10.24
N VAL A 204 -1.96 27.11 11.58
CA VAL A 204 -0.93 26.42 12.37
C VAL A 204 -1.30 24.95 12.55
N LYS A 205 -0.33 24.06 12.30
CA LYS A 205 -0.46 22.63 12.56
C LYS A 205 0.66 22.13 13.44
N THR A 206 0.33 21.16 14.27
CA THR A 206 1.24 20.59 15.26
C THR A 206 1.22 19.08 15.20
N MET A 207 2.35 18.47 15.54
CA MET A 207 2.47 17.03 15.74
C MET A 207 2.66 16.73 17.23
N GLY A 208 1.80 15.88 17.77
CA GLY A 208 1.86 15.41 19.15
C GLY A 208 2.06 13.90 19.22
N GLY A 209 2.52 13.43 20.37
CA GLY A 209 2.56 12.01 20.72
C GLY A 209 1.88 11.79 22.08
N GLY A 210 1.36 10.59 22.28
CA GLY A 210 0.74 10.19 23.54
C GLY A 210 0.85 8.69 23.76
N LEU A 211 0.45 8.25 24.95
CA LEU A 211 0.35 6.83 25.31
C LEU A 211 1.67 6.08 25.00
N ASN A 212 2.83 6.59 25.42
CA ASN A 212 4.14 5.97 25.15
C ASN A 212 4.43 5.68 23.66
N GLY A 213 3.94 6.53 22.77
CA GLY A 213 4.17 6.45 21.32
C GLY A 213 3.18 5.58 20.57
N PHE A 214 2.21 4.97 21.25
CA PHE A 214 1.09 4.26 20.60
C PHE A 214 0.22 5.23 19.82
N LEU A 215 0.02 6.45 20.34
CA LEU A 215 -0.79 7.49 19.70
C LEU A 215 0.10 8.59 19.13
N ARG A 216 -0.12 8.95 17.87
CA ARG A 216 0.40 10.17 17.25
C ARG A 216 -0.76 11.02 16.74
N THR A 217 -0.68 12.32 16.97
CA THR A 217 -1.78 13.26 16.66
C THR A 217 -1.26 14.40 15.82
N PHE A 218 -1.76 14.50 14.59
CA PHE A 218 -1.70 15.74 13.81
C PHE A 218 -2.89 16.62 14.19
N LYS A 219 -2.65 17.90 14.46
CA LYS A 219 -3.73 18.84 14.78
C LYS A 219 -3.63 20.10 13.95
N ALA A 220 -4.71 20.46 13.25
CA ALA A 220 -4.90 21.78 12.67
C ALA A 220 -5.68 22.64 13.66
N THR A 221 -4.96 23.49 14.41
CA THR A 221 -5.45 24.13 15.64
C THR A 221 -6.63 25.06 15.37
N ASP A 222 -6.54 25.88 14.31
CA ASP A 222 -7.53 26.92 13.98
C ASP A 222 -8.92 26.35 13.66
N TYR A 223 -8.97 25.07 13.26
CA TYR A 223 -10.21 24.37 12.88
C TYR A 223 -10.59 23.26 13.88
N ASN A 224 -9.78 23.05 14.91
CA ASN A 224 -9.91 21.94 15.84
C ASN A 224 -10.11 20.58 15.13
N ILE A 225 -9.33 20.34 14.07
CA ILE A 225 -9.31 19.06 13.35
C ILE A 225 -8.14 18.25 13.90
N SER A 226 -8.37 17.02 14.34
CA SER A 226 -7.30 16.08 14.71
C SER A 226 -7.32 14.84 13.84
N VAL A 227 -6.13 14.42 13.40
CA VAL A 227 -5.92 13.20 12.63
C VAL A 227 -4.89 12.35 13.37
N ASP A 228 -5.38 11.29 13.98
CA ASP A 228 -4.63 10.43 14.87
C ASP A 228 -4.22 9.13 14.18
N PHE A 229 -3.11 8.58 14.63
CA PHE A 229 -2.70 7.21 14.36
C PHE A 229 -2.47 6.47 15.67
N TYR A 230 -3.13 5.33 15.83
CA TYR A 230 -2.96 4.40 16.94
C TYR A 230 -2.36 3.08 16.45
N TRP A 231 -1.22 2.70 17.02
CA TRP A 231 -0.54 1.45 16.70
C TRP A 231 -1.25 0.26 17.33
N ASP A 232 -1.87 -0.56 16.47
CA ASP A 232 -2.40 -1.88 16.83
C ASP A 232 -2.45 -2.76 15.56
N PRO A 233 -1.33 -3.39 15.20
CA PRO A 233 -1.20 -4.06 13.90
C PRO A 233 -2.15 -5.24 13.68
N LEU A 234 -2.58 -5.89 14.77
CA LEU A 234 -3.44 -7.07 14.75
C LEU A 234 -4.86 -6.77 15.26
N LEU A 235 -5.15 -5.53 15.71
CA LEU A 235 -6.42 -5.11 16.31
C LEU A 235 -6.77 -5.81 17.63
N VAL A 236 -5.88 -6.67 18.11
CA VAL A 236 -5.96 -7.45 19.34
C VAL A 236 -4.58 -7.43 19.97
N GLU A 237 -4.51 -7.66 21.28
CA GLU A 237 -3.26 -7.61 22.03
C GLU A 237 -2.25 -8.63 21.51
N SER A 238 -1.00 -8.19 21.35
CA SER A 238 0.07 -9.01 20.80
C SER A 238 1.45 -8.62 21.27
N ASN A 239 2.43 -9.51 21.08
CA ASN A 239 3.84 -9.18 21.27
C ASN A 239 4.39 -8.19 20.20
N GLY A 240 3.54 -7.78 19.26
CA GLY A 240 3.78 -6.80 18.23
C GLY A 240 3.34 -5.38 18.59
N ASP A 241 2.77 -5.17 19.77
CA ASP A 241 2.12 -3.92 20.16
C ASP A 241 3.11 -2.79 20.49
N ASN A 242 4.40 -3.09 20.67
CA ASN A 242 5.38 -2.04 20.89
C ASN A 242 5.65 -1.27 19.58
N PRO A 243 5.31 0.03 19.45
CA PRO A 243 5.43 0.76 18.19
C PRO A 243 6.87 0.90 17.68
N THR A 244 7.87 0.67 18.55
CA THR A 244 9.29 0.81 18.22
C THR A 244 10.01 -0.54 18.14
N ASN A 245 9.76 -1.44 19.10
CA ASN A 245 10.43 -2.74 19.22
C ASN A 245 9.45 -3.91 19.06
N HIS A 246 8.96 -4.12 17.84
CA HIS A 246 7.99 -5.17 17.49
C HIS A 246 8.54 -6.20 16.47
N ARG A 247 9.85 -6.17 16.18
CA ARG A 247 10.46 -7.14 15.26
C ARG A 247 10.73 -8.43 16.03
N THR A 248 9.89 -9.43 15.78
CA THR A 248 9.99 -10.77 16.36
C THR A 248 9.82 -11.83 15.27
N ASP A 249 10.40 -13.00 15.46
CA ASP A 249 10.33 -14.14 14.55
C ASP A 249 9.01 -14.91 14.68
N SER A 250 8.29 -14.73 15.79
CA SER A 250 6.98 -15.36 16.02
C SER A 250 5.99 -14.36 16.58
N ARG A 251 4.78 -14.32 16.00
CA ARG A 251 3.67 -13.49 16.51
C ARG A 251 2.90 -14.27 17.56
N ILE A 252 2.79 -13.67 18.74
CA ILE A 252 2.01 -14.16 19.87
C ILE A 252 0.83 -13.23 20.03
N VAL A 253 -0.37 -13.80 20.09
CA VAL A 253 -1.63 -13.06 20.02
C VAL A 253 -2.57 -13.47 21.14
N GLY A 254 -3.01 -12.50 21.93
CA GLY A 254 -4.14 -12.63 22.83
C GLY A 254 -5.44 -12.47 22.04
N ILE A 255 -5.89 -13.53 21.37
CA ILE A 255 -6.94 -13.43 20.33
C ILE A 255 -8.29 -12.90 20.82
N LYS A 256 -8.56 -12.97 22.12
CA LYS A 256 -9.77 -12.47 22.79
C LYS A 256 -9.54 -11.13 23.51
N ALA A 257 -8.31 -10.64 23.55
CA ALA A 257 -7.91 -9.47 24.30
C ALA A 257 -7.82 -8.27 23.33
N ILE A 258 -8.67 -7.27 23.55
CA ILE A 258 -8.77 -6.07 22.70
C ILE A 258 -8.91 -4.79 23.54
N GLU A 259 -9.53 -4.89 24.72
CA GLU A 259 -9.95 -3.75 25.55
C GLU A 259 -8.81 -2.80 25.95
N LYS A 260 -7.59 -3.32 26.13
CA LYS A 260 -6.41 -2.50 26.41
C LYS A 260 -6.20 -1.43 25.33
N HIS A 261 -6.43 -1.77 24.06
CA HIS A 261 -6.30 -0.86 22.93
C HIS A 261 -7.62 -0.12 22.66
N ALA A 262 -8.72 -0.88 22.64
CA ALA A 262 -10.02 -0.42 22.17
C ALA A 262 -10.59 0.77 22.95
N LYS A 263 -10.27 0.87 24.24
CA LYS A 263 -10.65 2.01 25.10
C LYS A 263 -10.18 3.38 24.57
N HIS A 264 -9.19 3.41 23.68
CA HIS A 264 -8.64 4.63 23.08
C HIS A 264 -9.28 5.00 21.73
N TRP A 265 -10.22 4.20 21.24
CA TRP A 265 -10.84 4.36 19.92
C TRP A 265 -12.25 4.98 19.97
N VAL A 266 -12.97 4.76 21.07
CA VAL A 266 -14.43 4.97 21.19
C VAL A 266 -14.90 6.41 20.99
N ASP A 267 -14.05 7.41 21.17
CA ASP A 267 -14.39 8.84 21.12
C ASP A 267 -14.03 9.50 19.78
N ALA A 268 -13.64 8.73 18.76
CA ALA A 268 -13.38 9.26 17.43
C ALA A 268 -14.68 9.47 16.62
N ASP A 269 -14.79 10.60 15.91
CA ASP A 269 -15.87 10.86 14.94
C ASP A 269 -15.76 9.95 13.71
N ILE A 270 -14.53 9.60 13.34
CA ILE A 270 -14.23 8.80 12.15
C ILE A 270 -13.14 7.79 12.51
N LEU A 271 -13.48 6.51 12.44
CA LEU A 271 -12.56 5.40 12.67
C LEU A 271 -12.16 4.75 11.35
N ILE A 272 -10.85 4.58 11.15
CA ILE A 272 -10.27 3.98 9.95
C ILE A 272 -9.36 2.83 10.37
N PHE A 273 -9.84 1.60 10.23
CA PHE A 273 -9.08 0.41 10.59
C PHE A 273 -8.31 -0.17 9.40
N ASN A 274 -7.15 -0.76 9.65
CA ASN A 274 -6.60 -1.81 8.80
C ASN A 274 -6.04 -2.95 9.65
N SER A 275 -5.97 -4.15 9.08
CA SER A 275 -5.13 -5.23 9.59
C SER A 275 -5.09 -6.35 8.56
N TYR A 276 -3.91 -6.65 8.01
CA TYR A 276 -3.79 -7.70 6.99
C TYR A 276 -2.39 -8.28 6.93
N ASN A 277 -1.38 -7.43 6.69
CA ASN A 277 -0.06 -7.91 6.30
C ASN A 277 0.66 -8.72 7.38
N TRP A 278 0.36 -8.44 8.64
CA TRP A 278 0.96 -9.12 9.79
C TRP A 278 0.34 -10.48 10.09
N TRP A 279 -0.86 -10.75 9.58
CA TRP A 279 -1.53 -12.04 9.69
C TRP A 279 -1.00 -13.08 8.72
N ARG A 280 -0.26 -12.67 7.68
CA ARG A 280 0.29 -13.57 6.65
C ARG A 280 1.47 -14.42 7.13
N ALA A 281 1.78 -14.43 8.43
CA ALA A 281 2.76 -15.35 8.98
C ALA A 281 2.28 -16.80 8.76
N PRO A 282 3.15 -17.77 8.43
CA PRO A 282 2.71 -19.16 8.20
C PRO A 282 1.97 -19.76 9.40
N VAL A 283 2.38 -19.39 10.61
CA VAL A 283 1.82 -19.86 11.89
C VAL A 283 1.69 -18.66 12.83
N VAL A 284 0.60 -18.65 13.61
CA VAL A 284 0.36 -17.68 14.67
C VAL A 284 0.23 -18.42 15.99
N LYS A 285 0.88 -17.92 17.05
CA LYS A 285 0.79 -18.47 18.41
C LYS A 285 -0.32 -17.76 19.17
N LEU A 286 -1.36 -18.47 19.57
CA LEU A 286 -2.44 -17.91 20.38
C LEU A 286 -2.21 -18.24 21.85
N ILE A 287 -2.44 -17.25 22.72
CA ILE A 287 -2.45 -17.43 24.17
C ILE A 287 -3.65 -18.28 24.57
N LYS A 288 -3.42 -19.38 25.30
CA LYS A 288 -4.52 -20.26 25.78
C LYS A 288 -5.31 -19.68 26.96
N SER A 289 -4.68 -18.90 27.84
CA SER A 289 -5.31 -18.31 29.04
C SER A 289 -6.10 -17.04 28.70
N GLY A 290 -7.21 -16.83 29.41
CA GLY A 290 -8.12 -15.69 29.19
C GLY A 290 -7.58 -14.33 29.68
N GLU A 291 -6.49 -14.32 30.44
CA GLU A 291 -5.81 -13.12 30.90
C GLU A 291 -4.48 -12.98 30.16
N SER A 292 -4.38 -11.95 29.33
CA SER A 292 -3.23 -11.64 28.47
C SER A 292 -2.01 -11.25 29.31
N LEU A 293 -1.12 -12.21 29.60
CA LEU A 293 0.24 -11.92 30.06
C LEU A 293 1.22 -12.31 28.95
N LEU A 294 1.36 -11.41 27.96
CA LEU A 294 2.31 -11.54 26.86
C LEU A 294 3.76 -11.76 27.30
N ASP A 295 4.08 -11.44 28.57
CA ASP A 295 5.40 -11.55 29.17
C ASP A 295 5.53 -12.71 30.19
N ASP A 296 4.53 -13.59 30.35
CA ASP A 296 4.63 -14.73 31.27
C ASP A 296 5.47 -15.87 30.64
N PRO A 297 6.61 -16.25 31.25
CA PRO A 297 7.45 -17.34 30.76
C PRO A 297 6.78 -18.72 30.81
N ASN A 298 5.74 -18.89 31.63
CA ASN A 298 4.97 -20.14 31.74
C ASN A 298 3.73 -20.15 30.82
N GLN A 299 3.58 -19.13 29.98
CA GLN A 299 2.45 -19.00 29.10
C GLN A 299 2.41 -20.16 28.09
N GLU A 300 1.30 -20.89 28.09
CA GLU A 300 1.03 -21.88 27.07
C GLU A 300 0.43 -21.22 25.82
N TYR A 301 0.87 -21.72 24.67
CA TYR A 301 0.39 -21.29 23.36
C TYR A 301 -0.16 -22.47 22.58
N GLU A 302 -1.13 -22.19 21.72
CA GLU A 302 -1.51 -23.07 20.61
C GLU A 302 -1.07 -22.45 19.29
N GLU A 303 -0.59 -23.28 18.37
CA GLU A 303 -0.23 -22.85 17.02
C GLU A 303 -1.42 -23.09 16.09
N VAL A 304 -1.81 -22.04 15.37
CA VAL A 304 -2.89 -22.08 14.39
C VAL A 304 -2.39 -21.51 13.06
N ASP A 305 -3.05 -21.90 11.97
CA ASP A 305 -2.78 -21.31 10.66
C ASP A 305 -3.25 -19.85 10.59
N SER A 306 -2.68 -19.10 9.66
CA SER A 306 -2.97 -17.67 9.48
C SER A 306 -4.42 -17.35 9.14
N LEU A 307 -5.10 -18.21 8.36
CA LEU A 307 -6.49 -17.96 7.97
C LEU A 307 -7.39 -18.05 9.20
N HIS A 308 -7.21 -19.09 10.00
CA HIS A 308 -7.96 -19.27 11.23
C HIS A 308 -7.68 -18.16 12.25
N ALA A 309 -6.40 -17.82 12.46
CA ALA A 309 -6.02 -16.73 13.34
C ALA A 309 -6.65 -15.39 12.92
N TYR A 310 -6.60 -15.08 11.62
CA TYR A 310 -7.16 -13.84 11.08
C TYR A 310 -8.68 -13.77 11.23
N GLU A 311 -9.38 -14.87 10.98
CA GLU A 311 -10.83 -14.97 11.21
C GLU A 311 -11.18 -14.73 12.68
N MET A 312 -10.45 -15.33 13.61
CA MET A 312 -10.66 -15.13 15.04
C MET A 312 -10.39 -13.69 15.47
N GLY A 313 -9.32 -13.07 14.99
CA GLY A 313 -8.98 -11.67 15.30
C GLY A 313 -10.05 -10.70 14.80
N LEU A 314 -10.48 -10.85 13.54
CA LEU A 314 -11.57 -10.04 13.00
C LEU A 314 -12.91 -10.30 13.69
N LYS A 315 -13.16 -11.52 14.18
CA LYS A 315 -14.36 -11.81 15.00
C LYS A 315 -14.32 -11.07 16.33
N THR A 316 -13.18 -11.03 17.02
CA THR A 316 -13.02 -10.26 18.27
C THR A 316 -13.23 -8.77 18.02
N TRP A 317 -12.56 -8.21 17.00
CA TRP A 317 -12.72 -6.79 16.64
C TRP A 317 -14.16 -6.44 16.20
N SER A 318 -14.81 -7.27 15.39
CA SER A 318 -16.17 -6.99 14.92
C SER A 318 -17.21 -7.06 16.05
N ASN A 319 -17.03 -7.98 17.01
CA ASN A 319 -17.86 -8.03 18.22
C ASN A 319 -17.67 -6.77 19.07
N TRP A 320 -16.43 -6.30 19.24
CA TRP A 320 -16.14 -5.06 19.94
C TRP A 320 -16.82 -3.88 19.22
N ALA A 321 -16.67 -3.77 17.90
CA ALA A 321 -17.24 -2.68 17.11
C ALA A 321 -18.77 -2.66 17.19
N HIS A 322 -19.41 -3.83 17.12
CA HIS A 322 -20.85 -3.98 17.30
C HIS A 322 -21.34 -3.44 18.66
N THR A 323 -20.55 -3.66 19.72
CA THR A 323 -20.94 -3.36 21.09
C THR A 323 -20.68 -1.89 21.47
N HIS A 324 -19.61 -1.30 20.95
CA HIS A 324 -19.10 -0.01 21.44
C HIS A 324 -19.27 1.16 20.47
N ILE A 325 -19.49 0.90 19.18
CA ILE A 325 -19.62 1.98 18.19
C ILE A 325 -21.07 2.42 18.07
N ASP A 326 -21.29 3.70 18.35
CA ASP A 326 -22.55 4.40 18.07
C ASP A 326 -22.53 4.91 16.60
N PRO A 327 -23.26 4.26 15.67
CA PRO A 327 -23.26 4.63 14.26
C PRO A 327 -23.88 6.01 13.99
N SER A 328 -24.58 6.60 14.98
CA SER A 328 -25.11 7.97 14.86
C SER A 328 -24.04 9.04 15.10
N LYS A 329 -22.93 8.66 15.73
CA LYS A 329 -21.82 9.57 16.09
C LYS A 329 -20.56 9.31 15.29
N THR A 330 -20.27 8.04 15.00
CA THR A 330 -18.99 7.62 14.42
C THR A 330 -19.19 7.02 13.03
N LYS A 331 -18.46 7.55 12.04
CA LYS A 331 -18.29 6.90 10.74
C LYS A 331 -17.20 5.83 10.83
N LEU A 332 -17.49 4.61 10.38
CA LEU A 332 -16.56 3.48 10.50
C LEU A 332 -16.08 3.00 9.12
N PHE A 333 -14.77 2.91 8.97
CA PHE A 333 -14.09 2.48 7.74
C PHE A 333 -13.13 1.32 8.02
N PHE A 334 -13.00 0.43 7.05
CA PHE A 334 -11.93 -0.57 7.00
C PHE A 334 -11.18 -0.43 5.68
N MET A 335 -9.86 -0.37 5.72
CA MET A 335 -9.01 -0.28 4.55
C MET A 335 -8.72 -1.68 4.01
N GLY A 336 -8.86 -1.86 2.69
CA GLY A 336 -8.53 -3.12 2.02
C GLY A 336 -7.06 -3.52 2.17
N ALA A 337 -6.77 -4.76 1.76
CA ALA A 337 -5.39 -5.25 1.73
C ALA A 337 -4.56 -4.49 0.70
N THR A 338 -3.24 -4.54 0.83
CA THR A 338 -2.30 -3.83 -0.02
C THR A 338 -1.22 -4.79 -0.47
N ALA A 339 -0.97 -4.79 -1.77
CA ALA A 339 0.01 -5.65 -2.44
C ALA A 339 1.42 -5.51 -1.85
N THR A 340 2.20 -6.59 -1.90
CA THR A 340 3.62 -6.59 -1.54
C THR A 340 4.50 -7.20 -2.65
N HIS A 341 5.11 -6.36 -3.48
CA HIS A 341 5.77 -6.73 -4.75
C HIS A 341 7.15 -7.38 -4.57
N PHE A 342 7.20 -8.57 -3.98
CA PHE A 342 8.45 -9.26 -3.65
C PHE A 342 9.05 -10.12 -4.77
N SER A 343 8.32 -10.41 -5.85
CA SER A 343 8.77 -11.32 -6.90
C SER A 343 8.54 -10.76 -8.30
N ALA A 344 9.62 -10.32 -8.95
CA ALA A 344 9.51 -9.72 -10.28
C ALA A 344 9.04 -10.68 -11.37
N LYS A 345 9.19 -11.99 -11.15
CA LYS A 345 8.65 -13.03 -12.03
C LYS A 345 7.14 -12.88 -12.25
N GLU A 346 6.41 -12.35 -11.27
CA GLU A 346 4.95 -12.19 -11.35
C GLU A 346 4.55 -11.23 -12.47
N TRP A 347 5.37 -10.22 -12.75
CA TRP A 347 5.16 -9.25 -13.85
C TRP A 347 6.14 -9.45 -15.03
N GLY A 348 6.65 -10.68 -15.21
CA GLY A 348 7.51 -11.04 -16.35
C GLY A 348 9.00 -10.65 -16.18
N GLY A 349 9.42 -10.21 -14.99
CA GLY A 349 10.80 -9.94 -14.65
C GLY A 349 11.61 -11.19 -14.28
N MET A 350 12.87 -10.98 -13.88
CA MET A 350 13.78 -12.07 -13.47
C MET A 350 13.44 -12.64 -12.10
N SER A 351 13.56 -13.96 -11.92
CA SER A 351 13.17 -14.69 -10.69
C SER A 351 13.89 -14.25 -9.40
N ASN A 352 15.07 -13.63 -9.49
CA ASN A 352 15.83 -13.14 -8.33
C ASN A 352 15.70 -11.62 -8.11
N LYS A 353 14.72 -10.98 -8.77
CA LYS A 353 14.42 -9.55 -8.63
C LYS A 353 13.08 -9.35 -7.93
N ASN A 354 12.89 -8.14 -7.44
CA ASN A 354 11.69 -7.68 -6.73
C ASN A 354 11.39 -6.24 -7.17
N CYS A 355 10.64 -5.47 -6.37
CA CYS A 355 10.33 -4.07 -6.66
C CYS A 355 11.54 -3.13 -6.87
N TYR A 356 12.78 -3.57 -6.57
CA TYR A 356 13.97 -2.75 -6.78
C TYR A 356 14.24 -2.45 -8.25
N GLY A 357 14.25 -1.16 -8.58
CA GLY A 357 14.53 -0.67 -9.94
C GLY A 357 13.29 -0.63 -10.84
N GLU A 358 12.12 -1.00 -10.33
CA GLU A 358 10.85 -0.83 -11.04
C GLU A 358 10.45 0.65 -11.02
N THR A 359 10.21 1.22 -12.20
CA THR A 359 9.92 2.67 -12.37
C THR A 359 8.61 2.96 -13.10
N GLU A 360 7.95 1.92 -13.60
CA GLU A 360 6.67 1.97 -14.29
C GLU A 360 5.72 0.92 -13.68
N PRO A 361 4.41 1.19 -13.60
CA PRO A 361 3.44 0.23 -13.11
C PRO A 361 3.27 -0.96 -14.06
N VAL A 362 2.55 -1.98 -13.61
CA VAL A 362 2.01 -3.03 -14.49
C VAL A 362 0.78 -2.47 -15.19
N MET A 363 0.83 -2.38 -16.53
CA MET A 363 -0.29 -1.88 -17.35
C MET A 363 -1.30 -3.00 -17.71
N ASP A 364 -1.65 -3.83 -16.73
CA ASP A 364 -2.74 -4.81 -16.80
C ASP A 364 -3.59 -4.66 -15.54
N ASP A 365 -4.80 -4.13 -15.69
CA ASP A 365 -5.72 -3.89 -14.58
C ASP A 365 -6.20 -5.18 -13.91
N ARG A 366 -5.93 -6.36 -14.52
CA ARG A 366 -6.23 -7.69 -13.96
C ARG A 366 -5.04 -8.32 -13.25
N PHE A 367 -3.89 -7.65 -13.21
CA PHE A 367 -2.72 -8.16 -12.53
C PHE A 367 -3.01 -8.43 -11.04
N TRP A 368 -2.45 -9.52 -10.54
CA TRP A 368 -2.62 -9.98 -9.16
C TRP A 368 -1.36 -10.67 -8.67
N GLU A 369 -0.75 -10.14 -7.61
CA GLU A 369 0.45 -10.71 -6.99
C GLU A 369 0.09 -11.86 -6.03
N SER A 370 0.99 -12.84 -5.92
CA SER A 370 0.65 -14.09 -5.22
C SER A 370 0.52 -13.93 -3.71
N ARG A 371 1.10 -12.88 -3.11
CA ARG A 371 1.04 -12.67 -1.66
C ARG A 371 -0.21 -11.91 -1.19
N THR A 372 -1.06 -11.50 -2.12
CA THR A 372 -2.42 -11.05 -1.81
C THR A 372 -3.34 -12.27 -1.80
N ASP A 373 -3.48 -12.88 -0.63
CA ASP A 373 -4.24 -14.12 -0.40
C ASP A 373 -5.76 -13.91 -0.52
N SER A 374 -6.38 -14.57 -1.50
CA SER A 374 -7.82 -14.49 -1.78
C SER A 374 -8.70 -15.11 -0.69
N LYS A 375 -8.23 -16.11 0.05
CA LYS A 375 -8.95 -16.70 1.19
C LYS A 375 -8.98 -15.72 2.36
N MET A 376 -7.87 -15.06 2.65
CA MET A 376 -7.85 -13.99 3.66
C MET A 376 -8.78 -12.83 3.27
N LEU A 377 -8.81 -12.42 2.01
CA LEU A 377 -9.76 -11.40 1.55
C LEU A 377 -11.22 -11.84 1.72
N SER A 378 -11.53 -13.10 1.43
CA SER A 378 -12.86 -13.66 1.65
C SER A 378 -13.27 -13.59 3.12
N ILE A 379 -12.35 -13.92 4.05
CA ILE A 379 -12.57 -13.80 5.50
C ILE A 379 -12.85 -12.34 5.89
N LEU A 380 -12.06 -11.39 5.38
CA LEU A 380 -12.28 -9.97 5.61
C LEU A 380 -13.67 -9.54 5.13
N TYR A 381 -14.02 -9.84 3.87
CA TYR A 381 -15.31 -9.46 3.29
C TYR A 381 -16.49 -10.09 4.04
N SER A 382 -16.36 -11.36 4.43
CA SER A 382 -17.35 -12.07 5.24
C SER A 382 -17.57 -11.38 6.60
N SER A 383 -16.47 -11.05 7.31
CA SER A 383 -16.52 -10.35 8.59
C SER A 383 -17.20 -8.98 8.47
N LEU A 384 -16.81 -8.18 7.48
CA LEU A 384 -17.39 -6.86 7.25
C LEU A 384 -18.86 -6.94 6.83
N ASN A 385 -19.23 -7.89 5.98
CA ASN A 385 -20.63 -8.09 5.57
C ASN A 385 -21.49 -8.52 6.76
N LYS A 386 -20.99 -9.40 7.63
CA LYS A 386 -21.67 -9.77 8.86
C LYS A 386 -21.81 -8.59 9.81
N LEU A 387 -20.81 -7.72 9.92
CA LEU A 387 -20.92 -6.50 10.74
C LEU A 387 -21.99 -5.55 10.18
N LYS A 388 -22.09 -5.42 8.85
CA LYS A 388 -23.13 -4.61 8.17
C LYS A 388 -24.56 -5.13 8.38
N THR A 389 -24.76 -6.42 8.65
CA THR A 389 -26.11 -6.93 9.00
C THR A 389 -26.53 -6.57 10.43
N THR A 390 -25.62 -6.00 11.21
CA THR A 390 -25.93 -5.39 12.51
C THR A 390 -26.27 -3.90 12.36
N ARG A 391 -26.40 -3.16 13.46
CA ARG A 391 -26.63 -1.69 13.42
C ARG A 391 -25.38 -0.89 13.03
N VAL A 392 -24.21 -1.51 12.92
CA VAL A 392 -22.95 -0.82 12.60
C VAL A 392 -22.80 -0.63 11.09
N ASN A 393 -22.79 0.64 10.66
CA ASN A 393 -22.53 0.98 9.26
C ASN A 393 -21.03 1.10 8.99
N ILE A 394 -20.45 0.04 8.43
CA ILE A 394 -19.03 -0.02 8.07
C ILE A 394 -18.81 0.06 6.55
N GLN A 395 -17.89 0.91 6.11
CA GLN A 395 -17.48 1.04 4.71
C GLN A 395 -16.08 0.45 4.48
N LEU A 396 -15.98 -0.50 3.55
CA LEU A 396 -14.69 -0.97 3.03
C LEU A 396 -14.17 0.04 2.00
N ILE A 397 -12.98 0.59 2.21
CA ILE A 397 -12.25 1.32 1.19
C ILE A 397 -11.38 0.31 0.44
N ASN A 398 -11.92 -0.24 -0.65
CA ASN A 398 -11.31 -1.38 -1.36
C ASN A 398 -10.14 -0.94 -2.25
N ILE A 399 -8.97 -0.81 -1.64
CA ILE A 399 -7.71 -0.46 -2.30
C ILE A 399 -6.97 -1.68 -2.88
N THR A 400 -7.49 -2.89 -2.70
CA THR A 400 -6.74 -4.12 -2.95
C THR A 400 -6.31 -4.23 -4.41
N GLN A 401 -7.24 -4.09 -5.35
CA GLN A 401 -6.96 -4.21 -6.79
C GLN A 401 -6.02 -3.10 -7.29
N LEU A 402 -6.31 -1.84 -6.94
CA LEU A 402 -5.52 -0.71 -7.45
C LEU A 402 -4.06 -0.75 -6.97
N THR A 403 -3.78 -1.36 -5.82
CA THR A 403 -2.39 -1.51 -5.36
C THR A 403 -1.60 -2.57 -6.14
N GLN A 404 -2.28 -3.55 -6.75
CA GLN A 404 -1.62 -4.64 -7.49
C GLN A 404 -0.75 -4.12 -8.63
N CYS A 405 -1.17 -3.08 -9.35
CA CYS A 405 -0.43 -2.62 -10.51
C CYS A 405 0.82 -1.78 -10.16
N ARG A 406 1.01 -1.41 -8.88
CA ARG A 406 1.92 -0.31 -8.50
C ARG A 406 3.29 -0.74 -8.00
N LYS A 407 3.88 -1.76 -8.62
CA LYS A 407 5.25 -2.23 -8.31
C LYS A 407 6.33 -1.13 -8.30
N ASP A 408 6.09 -0.03 -9.00
CA ASP A 408 6.96 1.14 -9.12
C ASP A 408 7.01 2.01 -7.85
N ALA A 409 5.98 2.02 -7.01
CA ALA A 409 5.81 3.07 -6.00
C ALA A 409 6.36 2.72 -4.59
N HIS A 410 7.09 1.62 -4.46
CA HIS A 410 7.69 1.20 -3.19
C HIS A 410 8.96 1.99 -2.83
N PRO A 411 9.29 2.19 -1.54
CA PRO A 411 10.55 2.81 -1.13
C PRO A 411 11.78 2.04 -1.58
N THR A 412 11.71 0.72 -1.67
CA THR A 412 12.86 -0.15 -1.92
C THR A 412 13.93 0.10 -0.84
N VAL A 413 15.11 0.59 -1.22
CA VAL A 413 16.19 0.99 -0.31
C VAL A 413 16.16 2.48 0.05
N PHE A 414 15.35 3.29 -0.65
CA PHE A 414 15.29 4.74 -0.50
C PHE A 414 14.40 5.14 0.66
N LYS A 415 14.86 4.85 1.87
CA LYS A 415 14.22 5.23 3.12
C LYS A 415 15.25 5.28 4.24
N LYS A 416 14.88 5.84 5.38
CA LYS A 416 15.73 5.74 6.58
C LYS A 416 16.00 4.30 6.95
N GLN A 417 17.29 3.99 7.00
CA GLN A 417 17.77 2.70 7.46
C GLN A 417 18.04 2.79 8.96
N TRP A 418 17.05 2.38 9.74
CA TRP A 418 17.13 2.33 11.21
C TRP A 418 18.17 1.31 11.72
N ARG A 419 18.60 0.39 10.86
CA ARG A 419 19.72 -0.53 11.10
C ARG A 419 20.66 -0.47 9.90
N PRO A 420 21.98 -0.50 10.11
CA PRO A 420 22.95 -0.56 9.01
C PRO A 420 22.71 -1.81 8.15
N PHE A 421 22.94 -1.68 6.85
CA PHE A 421 22.94 -2.84 5.94
C PHE A 421 24.10 -3.78 6.23
N THR A 422 23.83 -5.09 6.13
CA THR A 422 24.88 -6.10 6.09
C THR A 422 25.75 -5.93 4.84
N ASN A 423 26.95 -6.52 4.83
CA ASN A 423 27.81 -6.50 3.64
C ASN A 423 27.14 -7.13 2.41
N GLU A 424 26.28 -8.12 2.63
CA GLU A 424 25.50 -8.76 1.56
C GLU A 424 24.43 -7.82 1.01
N GLN A 425 23.68 -7.14 1.89
CA GLN A 425 22.66 -6.15 1.50
C GLN A 425 23.24 -4.95 0.76
N LYS A 426 24.47 -4.52 1.12
CA LYS A 426 25.18 -3.48 0.37
C LYS A 426 25.54 -3.91 -1.05
N LYS A 427 25.90 -5.18 -1.24
CA LYS A 427 26.22 -5.76 -2.56
C LYS A 427 24.97 -6.09 -3.38
N ASN A 428 23.87 -6.42 -2.71
CA ASN A 428 22.62 -6.85 -3.32
C ASN A 428 21.45 -6.04 -2.72
N PRO A 429 21.17 -4.84 -3.25
CA PRO A 429 20.11 -3.95 -2.75
C PRO A 429 18.74 -4.63 -2.69
N GLN A 430 18.47 -5.62 -3.54
CA GLN A 430 17.24 -6.39 -3.54
C GLN A 430 16.96 -7.04 -2.17
N LEU A 431 17.99 -7.47 -1.43
CA LEU A 431 17.86 -8.07 -0.10
C LEU A 431 17.50 -7.05 1.01
N ALA A 432 17.64 -5.76 0.71
CA ALA A 432 17.31 -4.66 1.60
C ALA A 432 16.03 -3.91 1.17
N SER A 433 15.45 -4.27 0.03
CA SER A 433 14.29 -3.59 -0.53
C SER A 433 13.03 -3.79 0.31
N ASP A 434 12.44 -2.67 0.70
CA ASP A 434 11.07 -2.63 1.18
C ASP A 434 10.11 -2.61 -0.01
N CYS A 435 9.46 -3.75 -0.23
CA CYS A 435 8.40 -3.93 -1.23
C CYS A 435 7.01 -4.05 -0.58
N SER A 436 6.85 -3.53 0.64
CA SER A 436 5.58 -3.58 1.38
C SER A 436 5.00 -2.19 1.64
N HIS A 437 5.84 -1.22 2.00
CA HIS A 437 5.46 0.17 2.23
C HIS A 437 5.49 0.97 0.94
N TRP A 438 5.03 2.21 0.97
CA TRP A 438 4.86 3.06 -0.20
C TRP A 438 5.59 4.39 -0.01
N CYS A 439 6.22 4.87 -1.08
CA CYS A 439 6.73 6.22 -1.14
C CYS A 439 5.61 7.24 -1.01
N LEU A 440 5.93 8.40 -0.45
CA LEU A 440 5.06 9.55 -0.34
C LEU A 440 5.76 10.79 -0.91
N PRO A 441 5.08 11.63 -1.73
CA PRO A 441 3.74 11.41 -2.30
C PRO A 441 3.70 10.16 -3.21
N GLY A 442 2.53 9.53 -3.34
CA GLY A 442 2.39 8.28 -4.07
C GLY A 442 1.06 7.55 -3.83
N VAL A 443 1.09 6.22 -3.91
CA VAL A 443 -0.11 5.36 -3.90
C VAL A 443 -1.06 5.62 -2.71
N PRO A 444 -0.60 5.83 -1.46
CA PRO A 444 -1.48 6.11 -0.34
C PRO A 444 -2.26 7.43 -0.45
N ASP A 445 -1.82 8.37 -1.30
CA ASP A 445 -2.56 9.60 -1.56
C ASP A 445 -3.91 9.28 -2.22
N ILE A 446 -3.92 8.34 -3.18
CA ILE A 446 -5.16 7.85 -3.80
C ILE A 446 -6.07 7.14 -2.79
N TRP A 447 -5.51 6.42 -1.81
CA TRP A 447 -6.31 5.79 -0.76
C TRP A 447 -7.04 6.83 0.09
N ASN A 448 -6.37 7.95 0.36
CA ASN A 448 -6.94 9.06 1.11
C ASN A 448 -7.93 9.88 0.30
N GLU A 449 -7.70 10.05 -1.00
CA GLU A 449 -8.70 10.63 -1.88
C GLU A 449 -9.98 9.77 -1.94
N LEU A 450 -9.84 8.44 -2.04
CA LEU A 450 -10.97 7.50 -1.94
C LEU A 450 -11.67 7.62 -0.58
N LEU A 451 -10.91 7.62 0.51
CA LEU A 451 -11.46 7.76 1.86
C LEU A 451 -12.21 9.08 2.04
N LEU A 452 -11.64 10.20 1.60
CA LEU A 452 -12.26 11.53 1.64
C LEU A 452 -13.55 11.56 0.82
N ALA A 453 -13.61 10.87 -0.33
CA ALA A 453 -14.84 10.75 -1.12
C ALA A 453 -16.00 10.15 -0.32
N TYR A 454 -15.73 9.22 0.60
CA TYR A 454 -16.76 8.64 1.47
C TYR A 454 -17.00 9.43 2.76
N ILE A 455 -15.96 10.09 3.30
CA ILE A 455 -16.10 10.93 4.49
C ILE A 455 -16.94 12.18 4.18
N LEU A 456 -16.72 12.79 3.01
CA LEU A 456 -17.32 14.08 2.63
C LEU A 456 -18.67 13.95 1.94
N ARG A 457 -19.04 12.74 1.51
CA ARG A 457 -20.41 12.41 1.06
C ARG A 457 -21.44 12.70 2.15
#